data_AF-D8TX11-F1
#
_entry.id   AF-D8TX11-F1
#
_cell.length_a   1.000
_cell.length_b   1.000
_cell.length_c   1.000
_cell.angle_alpha   90.00
_cell.angle_beta   90.00
_cell.angle_gamma   90.00
#
_symmetry.space_group_name_H-M   'P 1'
#
loop_
_entity.id
_entity.type
_entity.pdbx_description
1 polymer ?
#
loop_
_entity_poly.entity_id
_entity_poly.type
_entity_poly.pdbx_seq_one_letter_code
_entity_poly.pdbx_strand_id
1 'polypeptide(L)'
;DVCWVCLDGPSPGKPLMRPCKCPRYCHSVCIARWQLQSAGSRQTHCDFCQSRLPEWKTALTPACGCEAPAVMNVNFGGRTYSFEVQPGPEGYRRFTAAIRQAFSLPEDSELNITFTCDEPNSGSLLTLQGAGAYDAAVHCASVSAARR
;
A
#
# COMPACT_ATOMS: atom_id res chain seq x y z
N ASP A 1 -27.06 6.41 -8.98
CA ASP A 1 -25.62 6.25 -9.27
C ASP A 1 -25.06 5.00 -8.63
N VAL A 2 -24.02 4.42 -9.22
CA VAL A 2 -23.30 3.24 -8.72
C VAL A 2 -21.81 3.50 -8.64
N CYS A 3 -21.12 2.80 -7.75
CA CYS A 3 -19.67 2.82 -7.62
C CYS A 3 -19.04 2.15 -8.85
N TRP A 4 -18.16 2.84 -9.58
CA TRP A 4 -17.52 2.26 -10.75
C TRP A 4 -16.50 1.14 -10.43
N VAL A 5 -16.11 0.98 -9.16
CA VAL A 5 -15.15 -0.03 -8.71
C VAL A 5 -15.85 -1.33 -8.29
N CYS A 6 -16.87 -1.26 -7.42
CA CYS A 6 -17.56 -2.45 -6.91
C CYS A 6 -18.97 -2.66 -7.49
N LEU A 7 -19.46 -1.72 -8.30
CA LEU A 7 -20.79 -1.74 -8.92
C LEU A 7 -21.98 -1.59 -7.97
N ASP A 8 -21.74 -1.40 -6.66
CA ASP A 8 -22.79 -1.17 -5.67
C ASP A 8 -23.25 0.29 -5.59
N GLY A 9 -24.47 0.49 -5.09
CA GLY A 9 -25.02 1.80 -4.76
C GLY A 9 -24.47 2.42 -3.45
N PRO A 10 -24.93 3.62 -3.09
CA PRO A 10 -24.63 4.20 -1.78
C PRO A 10 -25.34 3.41 -0.67
N SER A 11 -24.67 3.23 0.48
CA SER A 11 -25.27 2.62 1.67
C SER A 11 -24.95 3.41 2.94
N PRO A 12 -25.69 3.21 4.05
CA PRO A 12 -25.39 3.88 5.32
C PRO A 12 -23.95 3.59 5.74
N GLY A 13 -23.13 4.65 5.87
CA GLY A 13 -21.70 4.56 6.18
C GLY A 13 -20.77 4.38 4.96
N LYS A 14 -21.30 4.16 3.75
CA LYS A 14 -20.54 4.14 2.49
C LYS A 14 -21.23 5.01 1.43
N PRO A 15 -21.21 6.35 1.58
CA PRO A 15 -21.75 7.24 0.55
C PRO A 15 -20.90 7.19 -0.72
N LEU A 16 -21.53 7.44 -1.86
CA LEU A 16 -20.83 7.66 -3.12
C LEU A 16 -20.26 9.08 -3.14
N MET A 17 -19.02 9.21 -3.60
CA MET A 17 -18.36 10.49 -3.82
C MET A 17 -17.82 10.59 -5.25
N ARG A 18 -17.50 11.82 -5.67
CA ARG A 18 -16.75 12.06 -6.90
C ARG A 18 -15.28 12.31 -6.54
N PRO A 19 -14.37 11.35 -6.82
CA PRO A 19 -12.96 11.50 -6.45
C PRO A 19 -12.21 12.52 -7.31
N CYS A 20 -12.77 12.91 -8.46
CA CYS A 20 -12.18 13.87 -9.38
C CYS A 20 -13.26 14.52 -10.27
N LYS A 21 -12.84 15.29 -11.28
CA LYS A 21 -13.75 16.00 -12.21
C LYS A 21 -14.49 15.08 -13.19
N CYS A 22 -14.13 13.79 -13.28
CA CYS A 22 -14.80 12.82 -14.14
C CYS A 22 -16.27 12.59 -13.72
N PRO A 23 -17.13 12.11 -14.62
CA PRO A 23 -18.56 11.90 -14.34
C PRO A 23 -18.85 10.64 -13.48
N ARG A 24 -17.83 9.91 -13.02
CA ARG A 24 -18.00 8.64 -12.30
C ARG A 24 -18.02 8.81 -10.79
N TYR A 25 -18.88 8.03 -10.13
CA TYR A 25 -19.01 7.94 -8.68
C TYR A 25 -18.28 6.73 -8.10
N CYS A 26 -17.71 6.86 -6.92
CA CYS A 26 -17.00 5.80 -6.23
C CYS A 26 -17.14 5.94 -4.71
N HIS A 27 -17.09 4.83 -3.97
CA HIS A 27 -16.88 4.90 -2.51
C HIS A 27 -15.45 5.32 -2.20
N SER A 28 -15.23 6.07 -1.12
CA SER A 28 -13.90 6.49 -0.66
C SER A 28 -12.93 5.31 -0.45
N VAL A 29 -13.43 4.23 0.15
CA VAL A 29 -12.66 3.01 0.40
C VAL A 29 -12.30 2.28 -0.89
N CYS A 30 -13.21 2.25 -1.86
CA CYS A 30 -12.98 1.56 -3.14
C CYS A 30 -11.92 2.25 -3.99
N ILE A 31 -11.93 3.60 -4.05
CA ILE A 31 -10.87 4.33 -4.76
C ILE A 31 -9.53 4.16 -4.04
N ALA A 32 -9.53 4.19 -2.70
CA ALA A 32 -8.31 4.02 -1.92
C ALA A 32 -7.70 2.63 -2.12
N ARG A 33 -8.52 1.57 -2.16
CA ARG A 33 -8.08 0.21 -2.51
C ARG A 33 -7.49 0.13 -3.91
N TRP A 34 -8.15 0.74 -4.89
CA TRP A 34 -7.65 0.78 -6.26
C TRP A 34 -6.29 1.50 -6.35
N GLN A 35 -6.13 2.61 -5.62
CA GLN A 35 -4.84 3.32 -5.50
C GLN A 35 -3.77 2.46 -4.81
N LEU A 36 -4.14 1.69 -3.77
CA LEU A 36 -3.24 0.80 -3.07
C LEU A 36 -2.79 -0.38 -3.96
N GLN A 37 -3.71 -1.04 -4.66
CA GLN A 37 -3.40 -2.15 -5.57
C GLN A 37 -2.51 -1.73 -6.73
N SER A 38 -2.60 -0.47 -7.14
CA SER A 38 -1.81 0.09 -8.22
C SER A 38 -0.52 0.77 -7.72
N ALA A 39 -0.26 0.75 -6.40
CA ALA A 39 0.88 1.40 -5.79
C ALA A 39 2.20 0.91 -6.42
N GLY A 40 3.06 1.85 -6.78
CA GLY A 40 4.25 1.60 -7.62
C GLY A 40 4.15 2.18 -9.02
N SER A 41 2.96 2.59 -9.45
CA SER A 41 2.73 3.40 -10.65
C SER A 41 2.04 4.73 -10.30
N ARG A 42 2.19 5.78 -11.13
CA ARG A 42 1.76 7.16 -10.80
C ARG A 42 0.22 7.26 -10.65
N GLN A 43 -0.37 7.04 -9.47
CA GLN A 43 -1.82 7.25 -9.23
C GLN A 43 -2.18 8.15 -8.04
N THR A 44 -1.45 9.26 -7.89
CA THR A 44 -1.98 10.42 -7.14
C THR A 44 -2.93 11.27 -7.99
N HIS A 45 -3.04 10.98 -9.29
CA HIS A 45 -3.85 11.74 -10.25
C HIS A 45 -4.74 10.79 -11.05
N CYS A 46 -5.88 11.29 -11.50
CA CYS A 46 -6.80 10.55 -12.37
C CYS A 46 -6.25 10.48 -13.80
N ASP A 47 -6.21 9.29 -14.41
CA ASP A 47 -5.69 9.12 -15.78
C ASP A 47 -6.46 9.92 -16.85
N PHE A 48 -7.75 10.18 -16.62
CA PHE A 48 -8.61 10.87 -17.58
C PHE A 48 -8.55 12.39 -17.45
N CYS A 49 -8.78 12.91 -16.24
CA CYS A 49 -8.88 14.35 -16.01
C CYS A 49 -7.66 14.98 -15.35
N GLN A 50 -6.63 14.17 -15.04
CA GLN A 50 -5.38 14.57 -14.42
C GLN A 50 -5.54 15.34 -13.10
N SER A 51 -6.74 15.32 -12.50
CA SER A 51 -6.98 15.93 -11.20
C SER A 51 -6.43 15.03 -10.10
N ARG A 52 -5.88 15.66 -9.04
CA ARG A 52 -5.38 14.93 -7.88
C ARG A 52 -6.50 14.14 -7.21
N LEU A 53 -6.27 12.85 -7.01
CA LEU A 53 -7.19 11.96 -6.30
C LEU A 53 -7.10 12.19 -4.78
N PRO A 54 -8.12 11.78 -4.01
CA PRO A 54 -8.06 11.82 -2.55
C PRO A 54 -6.86 11.03 -2.00
N GLU A 55 -6.41 11.43 -0.81
CA GLU A 55 -5.37 10.72 -0.08
C GLU A 55 -5.93 9.37 0.39
N TRP A 56 -5.29 8.27 -0.02
CA TRP A 56 -5.84 6.93 0.17
C TRP A 56 -5.53 6.35 1.55
N LYS A 57 -4.42 6.76 2.19
CA LYS A 57 -4.01 6.21 3.48
C LYS A 57 -5.07 6.50 4.52
N THR A 58 -5.57 7.73 4.61
CA THR A 58 -6.63 8.08 5.58
C THR A 58 -7.91 7.25 5.44
N ALA A 59 -8.24 6.77 4.25
CA ALA A 59 -9.40 5.91 4.02
C ALA A 59 -9.15 4.42 4.38
N LEU A 60 -7.88 3.98 4.42
CA LEU A 60 -7.49 2.59 4.72
C LEU A 60 -6.80 2.41 6.08
N THR A 61 -6.42 3.51 6.74
CA THR A 61 -5.82 3.50 8.08
C THR A 61 -6.94 3.47 9.11
N PRO A 62 -7.07 2.41 9.92
CA PRO A 62 -7.88 2.50 11.14
C PRO A 62 -7.30 3.60 12.04
N ALA A 63 -8.13 4.38 12.72
CA ALA A 63 -7.66 5.32 13.73
C ALA A 63 -7.14 4.54 14.95
N CYS A 64 -5.91 4.01 14.86
CA CYS A 64 -5.22 3.35 15.95
C CYS A 64 -4.06 4.23 16.40
N GLY A 65 -4.11 4.70 17.65
CA GLY A 65 -3.03 5.45 18.30
C GLY A 65 -1.87 4.57 18.78
N CYS A 66 -1.68 3.39 18.18
CA CYS A 66 -0.66 2.42 18.58
C CYS A 66 0.55 2.57 17.64
N GLU A 67 1.64 3.17 18.12
CA GLU A 67 2.93 3.25 17.40
C GLU A 67 3.72 1.93 17.54
N ALA A 68 3.11 0.81 17.13
CA ALA A 68 3.86 -0.45 17.02
C ALA A 68 4.82 -0.37 15.80
N PRO A 69 6.08 -0.82 15.94
CA PRO A 69 7.03 -0.79 14.82
C PRO A 69 6.52 -1.69 13.68
N ALA A 70 6.49 -1.16 12.46
CA ALA A 70 6.15 -1.93 11.28
C ALA A 70 7.30 -2.89 10.96
N VAL A 71 7.01 -4.19 10.91
CA VAL A 71 8.00 -5.23 10.63
C VAL A 71 7.62 -5.97 9.35
N MET A 72 8.60 -6.18 8.48
CA MET A 72 8.48 -7.01 7.27
C MET A 72 9.37 -8.24 7.36
N ASN A 73 8.83 -9.39 6.96
CA ASN A 73 9.60 -10.62 6.80
C ASN A 73 10.02 -10.77 5.34
N VAL A 74 11.31 -10.90 5.09
CA VAL A 74 11.87 -11.11 3.75
C VAL A 74 12.37 -12.53 3.67
N ASN A 75 11.92 -13.27 2.65
CA ASN A 75 12.39 -14.61 2.35
C ASN A 75 13.21 -14.60 1.06
N PHE A 76 14.43 -15.15 1.11
CA PHE A 76 15.25 -15.36 -0.07
C PHE A 76 16.14 -16.59 0.13
N GLY A 77 16.16 -17.50 -0.86
CA GLY A 77 16.96 -18.73 -0.81
C GLY A 77 16.62 -19.64 0.38
N GLY A 78 15.35 -19.66 0.82
CA GLY A 78 14.91 -20.47 1.97
C GLY A 78 15.30 -19.90 3.35
N ARG A 79 15.94 -18.72 3.39
CA ARG A 79 16.22 -17.99 4.63
C ARG A 79 15.20 -16.87 4.80
N THR A 80 14.75 -16.66 6.02
CA THR A 80 13.82 -15.57 6.36
C THR A 80 14.44 -14.66 7.40
N TYR A 81 14.42 -13.34 7.14
CA TYR A 81 14.83 -12.32 8.11
C TYR A 81 13.70 -11.31 8.31
N SER A 82 13.60 -10.77 9.53
CA SER A 82 12.63 -9.73 9.89
C SER A 82 13.34 -8.37 9.96
N PHE A 83 12.72 -7.36 9.36
CA PHE A 83 13.25 -6.00 9.31
C PHE A 83 12.21 -5.02 9.80
N GLU A 84 12.60 -4.13 10.70
CA GLU A 84 11.82 -2.93 10.99
C GLU A 84 11.91 -1.98 9.79
N VAL A 85 10.75 -1.48 9.36
CA VAL A 85 10.63 -0.65 8.17
C VAL A 85 10.01 0.70 8.49
N GLN A 86 10.51 1.71 7.78
CA GLN A 86 10.03 3.09 7.89
C GLN A 86 9.62 3.59 6.50
N PRO A 87 8.57 4.41 6.39
CA PRO A 87 8.16 4.96 5.10
C PRO A 87 9.19 5.96 4.56
N GLY A 88 9.11 6.23 3.26
CA GLY A 88 9.91 7.23 2.57
C GLY A 88 11.22 6.70 2.00
N PRO A 89 11.94 7.56 1.23
CA PRO A 89 13.10 7.16 0.46
C PRO A 89 14.28 6.69 1.32
N GLU A 90 14.47 7.32 2.49
CA GLU A 90 15.53 6.92 3.42
C GLU A 90 15.22 5.58 4.08
N GLY A 91 13.96 5.32 4.42
CA GLY A 91 13.51 4.03 4.92
C GLY A 91 13.75 2.91 3.90
N TYR A 92 13.42 3.16 2.62
CA TYR A 92 13.67 2.22 1.54
C TYR A 92 15.17 1.93 1.35
N ARG A 93 16.02 2.95 1.42
CA ARG A 93 17.49 2.81 1.32
C ARG A 93 18.04 1.95 2.45
N ARG A 94 17.59 2.16 3.68
CA ARG A 94 18.00 1.34 4.84
C ARG A 94 17.53 -0.09 4.71
N PHE A 95 16.27 -0.29 4.31
CA PHE A 95 15.68 -1.60 4.10
C PHE A 95 16.44 -2.42 3.05
N THR A 96 16.72 -1.83 1.88
CA THR A 96 17.45 -2.50 0.80
C THR A 96 18.91 -2.79 1.16
N ALA A 97 19.60 -1.88 1.85
CA ALA A 97 20.95 -2.11 2.37
C ALA A 97 20.98 -3.28 3.38
N ALA A 98 20.01 -3.32 4.30
CA ALA A 98 19.89 -4.38 5.30
C ALA A 98 19.62 -5.75 4.67
N ILE A 99 18.78 -5.82 3.61
CA ILE A 99 18.58 -7.05 2.84
C ILE A 99 19.89 -7.52 2.22
N ARG A 100 20.64 -6.64 1.55
CA ARG A 100 21.91 -7.01 0.90
C ARG A 100 22.90 -7.56 1.92
N GLN A 101 23.01 -6.92 3.08
CA GLN A 101 23.87 -7.38 4.16
C GLN A 101 23.42 -8.75 4.71
N ALA A 102 22.13 -8.91 5.01
CA ALA A 102 21.60 -10.13 5.61
C ALA A 102 21.70 -11.36 4.69
N PHE A 103 21.47 -11.16 3.39
CA PHE A 103 21.54 -12.23 2.38
C PHE A 103 22.89 -12.33 1.66
N SER A 104 23.88 -11.52 2.06
CA SER A 104 25.21 -11.46 1.43
C SER A 104 25.15 -11.26 -0.10
N LEU A 105 24.29 -10.34 -0.53
CA LEU A 105 24.10 -10.01 -1.95
C LEU A 105 25.13 -8.95 -2.41
N PRO A 106 25.66 -9.05 -3.64
CA PRO A 106 26.55 -8.02 -4.18
C PRO A 106 25.88 -6.64 -4.24
N GLU A 107 26.64 -5.57 -3.99
CA GLU A 107 26.12 -4.19 -4.02
C GLU A 107 25.53 -3.79 -5.39
N ASP A 108 26.11 -4.34 -6.46
CA ASP A 108 25.72 -4.08 -7.84
C ASP A 108 24.51 -4.90 -8.31
N SER A 109 23.97 -5.78 -7.45
CA SER A 109 22.82 -6.61 -7.80
C SER A 109 21.52 -5.81 -7.75
N GLU A 110 20.71 -5.94 -8.79
CA GLU A 110 19.34 -5.43 -8.85
C GLU A 110 18.44 -6.24 -7.92
N LEU A 111 17.72 -5.55 -7.02
CA LEU A 111 16.78 -6.18 -6.10
C LEU A 111 15.37 -6.12 -6.67
N ASN A 112 14.85 -7.27 -7.10
CA ASN A 112 13.45 -7.42 -7.50
C ASN A 112 12.60 -7.83 -6.30
N ILE A 113 12.10 -6.83 -5.57
CA ILE A 113 11.32 -7.05 -4.35
C ILE A 113 9.82 -7.14 -4.68
N THR A 114 9.21 -8.22 -4.23
CA THR A 114 7.75 -8.40 -4.21
C THR A 114 7.28 -8.36 -2.76
N PHE A 115 6.35 -7.46 -2.47
CA PHE A 115 5.74 -7.32 -1.16
C PHE A 115 4.40 -8.04 -1.15
N THR A 116 4.15 -8.80 -0.09
CA THR A 116 2.89 -9.49 0.11
C THR A 116 2.34 -9.10 1.47
N CYS A 117 1.09 -8.64 1.52
CA CYS A 117 0.45 -8.20 2.76
C CYS A 117 -1.06 -8.44 2.73
N ASP A 118 -1.69 -8.50 3.89
CA ASP A 118 -3.15 -8.54 3.99
C ASP A 118 -3.74 -7.17 3.66
N GLU A 119 -4.74 -7.16 2.79
CA GLU A 119 -5.47 -5.96 2.44
C GLU A 119 -6.32 -5.51 3.65
N PRO A 120 -6.19 -4.27 4.13
CA PRO A 120 -6.73 -3.86 5.44
C PRO A 120 -8.21 -4.17 5.66
N ASN A 121 -9.05 -4.10 4.63
CA ASN A 121 -10.50 -4.21 4.79
C ASN A 121 -11.09 -5.56 4.37
N SER A 122 -10.39 -6.36 3.55
CA SER A 122 -10.89 -7.68 3.12
C SER A 122 -10.16 -8.83 3.79
N GLY A 123 -8.93 -8.61 4.28
CA GLY A 123 -8.02 -9.70 4.64
C GLY A 123 -7.58 -10.53 3.44
N SER A 124 -7.84 -10.08 2.21
CA SER A 124 -7.34 -10.74 1.01
C SER A 124 -5.86 -10.46 0.82
N LEU A 125 -5.13 -11.43 0.28
CA LEU A 125 -3.71 -11.29 0.01
C LEU A 125 -3.48 -10.27 -1.12
N LEU A 126 -2.72 -9.23 -0.83
CA LEU A 126 -2.30 -8.21 -1.78
C LEU A 126 -0.83 -8.44 -2.15
N THR A 127 -0.54 -8.42 -3.45
CA THR A 127 0.82 -8.51 -3.98
C THR A 127 1.19 -7.18 -4.64
N LEU A 128 2.22 -6.52 -4.13
CA LEU A 128 2.75 -5.24 -4.60
C LEU A 128 4.17 -5.45 -5.12
N GLN A 129 4.54 -4.80 -6.21
CA GLN A 129 5.81 -5.06 -6.90
C GLN A 129 6.64 -3.80 -7.10
N GLY A 130 7.95 -3.94 -6.89
CA GLY A 130 8.94 -2.92 -7.20
C GLY A 130 9.09 -1.84 -6.13
N ALA A 131 10.08 -0.97 -6.33
CA ALA A 131 10.48 0.05 -5.37
C ALA A 131 9.35 1.04 -5.03
N GLY A 132 8.54 1.42 -6.02
CA GLY A 132 7.45 2.37 -5.81
C GLY A 132 6.29 1.84 -4.94
N ALA A 133 6.24 0.53 -4.69
CA ALA A 133 5.26 -0.10 -3.82
C ALA A 133 5.70 -0.18 -2.35
N TYR A 134 6.95 0.20 -2.05
CA TYR A 134 7.52 0.09 -0.70
C TYR A 134 6.67 0.83 0.35
N ASP A 135 6.35 2.11 0.11
CA ASP A 135 5.57 2.90 1.07
C ASP A 135 4.17 2.33 1.32
N ALA A 136 3.57 1.73 0.29
CA ALA A 136 2.29 1.04 0.41
C ALA A 136 2.41 -0.22 1.26
N ALA A 137 3.47 -1.01 1.05
CA ALA A 137 3.75 -2.18 1.86
C ALA A 137 4.03 -1.81 3.33
N VAL A 138 4.78 -0.72 3.58
CA VAL A 138 5.05 -0.22 4.94
C VAL A 138 3.75 0.22 5.61
N HIS A 139 2.87 0.88 4.87
CA HIS A 139 1.55 1.24 5.36
C HIS A 139 0.74 0.00 5.76
N CYS A 140 0.68 -1.03 4.91
CA CYS A 140 0.00 -2.29 5.23
C CYS A 140 0.61 -2.96 6.47
N ALA A 141 1.95 -3.00 6.59
CA ALA A 141 2.63 -3.55 7.76
C ALA A 141 2.31 -2.76 9.04
N SER A 142 2.21 -1.44 8.95
CA SER A 142 1.84 -0.57 10.09
C SER A 142 0.40 -0.84 10.54
N VAL A 143 -0.54 -0.95 9.59
CA VAL A 143 -1.94 -1.29 9.90
C VAL A 143 -2.05 -2.67 10.53
N SER A 144 -1.31 -3.66 10.04
CA SER A 144 -1.27 -5.00 10.63
C SER A 144 -0.63 -5.01 12.03
N ALA A 145 0.42 -4.21 12.25
CA ALA A 145 1.05 -4.08 13.57
C ALA A 145 0.11 -3.43 14.59
N ALA A 146 -0.67 -2.43 14.19
CA ALA A 146 -1.65 -1.76 15.03
C ALA A 146 -2.87 -2.63 15.42
N ARG A 147 -3.08 -3.76 14.73
CA ARG A 147 -4.13 -4.74 15.03
C ARG A 147 -3.69 -5.87 15.97
N ARG A 148 -2.39 -5.95 16.28
CA ARG A 148 -1.83 -6.92 17.23
C ARG A 148 -2.02 -6.45 18.65
#